data_AF-A0A2L0I6L5-F1
#
_entry.id   AF-A0A2L0I6L5-F1
#
_cell.length_a   1.000
_cell.length_b   1.000
_cell.length_c   1.000
_cell.angle_alpha   90.00
_cell.angle_beta   90.00
_cell.angle_gamma   90.00
#
_symmetry.space_group_name_H-M   'P 1'
#
loop_
_entity.id
_entity.type
_entity.pdbx_description
1 polymer ?
#
loop_
_entity_poly.entity_id
_entity_poly.type
_entity_poly.pdbx_seq_one_letter_code
_entity_poly.pdbx_strand_id
1 'polypeptide(L)'
;MEWIGEKLEYLSTIFSEYPRVLRRTIFYIVLAPVLTLAYYFLLNGAANFNIMGMYPFNAWLIDNYNLLRWGLITIPLLILLWGWGDTSDLYHELKEKKYGY
;
A
#
# COMPACT_ATOMS: atom_id res chain seq x y z
N MET A 1 -9.70 18.08 19.21
CA MET A 1 -9.24 16.67 19.26
C MET A 1 -10.39 15.67 19.34
N GLU A 2 -11.58 16.06 19.81
CA GLU A 2 -12.78 15.21 19.85
C GLU A 2 -13.20 14.65 18.47
N TRP A 3 -13.07 15.45 17.41
CA TRP A 3 -13.40 15.05 16.03
C TRP A 3 -12.66 13.79 15.53
N ILE A 4 -11.40 13.61 15.93
CA ILE A 4 -10.63 12.41 15.54
C ILE A 4 -11.10 11.19 16.33
N GLY A 5 -11.45 11.38 17.61
CA GLY A 5 -11.98 10.33 18.47
C GLY A 5 -13.32 9.79 17.95
N GLU A 6 -14.27 10.67 17.62
CA GLU A 6 -15.57 10.27 17.08
C GLU A 6 -15.44 9.50 15.76
N LYS A 7 -14.54 9.94 14.87
CA LYS A 7 -14.26 9.25 13.59
C LYS A 7 -13.68 7.86 13.82
N LEU A 8 -12.76 7.71 14.78
CA LEU A 8 -12.17 6.43 15.13
C LEU A 8 -13.19 5.49 15.77
N GLU A 9 -14.08 6.02 16.60
CA GLU A 9 -15.15 5.25 17.24
C GLU A 9 -16.15 4.74 16.20
N TYR A 10 -16.52 5.58 15.24
CA TYR A 10 -17.34 5.19 14.10
C TYR A 10 -16.69 4.11 13.22
N LEU A 11 -15.39 4.25 12.94
CA LEU A 11 -14.61 3.22 12.23
C LEU A 11 -14.58 1.91 13.01
N SER A 12 -14.41 1.97 14.34
CA SER A 12 -14.45 0.80 15.21
C SER A 12 -15.80 0.07 15.13
N THR A 13 -16.91 0.82 15.15
CA THR A 13 -18.25 0.23 14.96
C THR A 13 -18.38 -0.45 13.60
N ILE A 14 -17.93 0.19 12.52
CA ILE A 14 -17.95 -0.41 11.16
C ILE A 14 -17.11 -1.69 11.12
N PHE A 15 -15.92 -1.68 11.71
CA PHE A 15 -15.03 -2.84 11.71
C PHE A 15 -15.54 -4.00 12.57
N SER A 16 -16.24 -3.68 13.67
CA SER A 16 -16.94 -4.67 14.49
C SER A 16 -18.09 -5.33 13.72
N GLU A 17 -18.83 -4.54 12.95
CA GLU A 17 -19.97 -5.01 12.17
C GLU A 17 -19.54 -5.78 10.90
N TYR A 18 -18.45 -5.35 10.25
CA TYR A 18 -17.93 -5.93 9.01
C TYR A 18 -16.46 -6.34 9.17
N PRO A 19 -16.16 -7.49 9.82
CA PRO A 19 -14.78 -7.93 10.06
C PRO A 19 -14.00 -8.22 8.76
N ARG A 20 -14.71 -8.43 7.64
CA ARG A 20 -14.10 -8.58 6.31
C ARG A 20 -13.46 -7.27 5.83
N VAL A 21 -14.09 -6.13 6.10
CA VAL A 21 -13.57 -4.79 5.76
C VAL A 21 -12.29 -4.54 6.55
N LEU A 22 -12.32 -4.79 7.88
CA LEU A 22 -11.14 -4.68 8.73
C LEU A 22 -9.96 -5.53 8.22
N ARG A 23 -10.22 -6.79 7.84
CA ARG A 23 -9.18 -7.69 7.30
C ARG A 23 -8.56 -7.15 6.02
N ARG A 24 -9.36 -6.59 5.10
CA ARG A 24 -8.84 -5.95 3.88
C ARG A 24 -8.04 -4.70 4.20
N THR A 25 -8.51 -3.83 5.10
CA THR A 25 -7.77 -2.64 5.52
C THR A 25 -6.39 -3.01 6.08
N ILE A 26 -6.33 -3.99 6.99
CA ILE A 26 -5.07 -4.47 7.57
C ILE A 26 -4.17 -5.07 6.48
N PHE A 27 -4.74 -5.85 5.56
CA PHE A 27 -3.99 -6.41 4.45
C PHE A 27 -3.28 -5.32 3.63
N TYR A 28 -3.97 -4.26 3.24
CA TYR A 28 -3.35 -3.15 2.49
C TYR A 28 -2.35 -2.35 3.31
N ILE A 29 -2.60 -2.12 4.60
CA ILE A 29 -1.67 -1.46 5.51
C ILE A 29 -0.36 -2.24 5.65
N VAL A 30 -0.42 -3.57 5.70
CA VAL A 30 0.76 -4.44 5.77
C VAL A 30 1.41 -4.62 4.40
N LEU A 31 0.61 -4.68 3.32
CA LEU A 31 1.10 -4.85 1.96
C LEU A 31 1.97 -3.66 1.50
N ALA A 32 1.60 -2.44 1.88
CA ALA A 32 2.35 -1.23 1.54
C ALA A 32 3.84 -1.29 1.96
N PRO A 33 4.21 -1.49 3.24
CA PRO A 33 5.60 -1.59 3.65
C PRO A 33 6.29 -2.86 3.09
N VAL A 34 5.57 -3.97 2.94
CA VAL A 34 6.13 -5.19 2.32
C VAL A 34 6.57 -4.92 0.88
N LEU A 35 5.75 -4.22 0.09
CA LEU A 35 6.09 -3.85 -1.28
C LEU A 35 7.19 -2.78 -1.34
N THR A 36 7.21 -1.84 -0.40
CA THR A 36 8.33 -0.89 -0.29
C THR A 36 9.65 -1.59 -0.01
N LEU A 37 9.66 -2.59 0.89
CA LEU A 37 10.84 -3.41 1.16
C LEU A 37 11.24 -4.22 -0.07
N ALA A 38 10.28 -4.89 -0.72
CA ALA A 38 10.55 -5.65 -1.93
C ALA A 38 11.16 -4.77 -3.04
N TYR A 39 10.63 -3.55 -3.22
CA TYR A 39 11.17 -2.56 -4.16
C TYR A 39 12.61 -2.18 -3.82
N TYR A 40 12.91 -1.92 -2.55
CA TYR A 40 14.28 -1.63 -2.11
C TYR A 40 15.23 -2.80 -2.38
N PHE A 41 14.82 -4.04 -2.07
CA PHE A 41 15.61 -5.23 -2.36
C PHE A 41 15.87 -5.42 -3.85
N LEU A 42 14.87 -5.14 -4.70
CA LEU A 42 15.03 -5.20 -6.16
C LEU A 42 16.03 -4.17 -6.68
N LEU A 43 15.97 -2.92 -6.20
CA LEU A 43 16.93 -1.89 -6.59
C LEU A 43 18.35 -2.23 -6.16
N ASN A 44 18.50 -2.71 -4.92
CA ASN A 44 19.80 -3.13 -4.41
C ASN A 44 20.32 -4.36 -5.17
N GLY A 45 19.45 -5.30 -5.52
CA GLY A 45 19.78 -6.45 -6.37
C GLY A 45 20.27 -6.01 -7.74
N ALA A 46 19.55 -5.10 -8.41
CA ALA A 46 19.94 -4.56 -9.70
C ALA A 46 21.28 -3.80 -9.65
N ALA A 47 21.51 -3.01 -8.60
CA ALA A 47 22.75 -2.26 -8.41
C ALA A 47 23.97 -3.18 -8.25
N ASN A 48 23.81 -4.29 -7.52
CA ASN A 48 24.88 -5.25 -7.26
C ASN A 48 24.96 -6.36 -8.31
N PHE A 49 24.05 -6.38 -9.27
CA PHE A 49 24.05 -7.38 -10.32
C PHE A 49 25.27 -7.19 -11.21
N ASN A 50 26.21 -8.11 -11.08
CA ASN A 50 27.47 -8.12 -11.81
C ASN A 50 27.45 -9.28 -12.80
N ILE A 51 27.63 -8.97 -14.08
CA ILE A 51 27.92 -9.95 -15.12
C ILE A 51 29.32 -9.68 -15.64
N MET A 52 30.21 -10.66 -15.48
CA MET A 52 31.56 -10.63 -16.07
C MET A 52 32.36 -9.35 -15.74
N GLY A 53 32.21 -8.83 -14.52
CA GLY A 53 32.89 -7.61 -14.07
C GLY A 53 32.16 -6.31 -14.43
N MET A 54 31.06 -6.36 -15.17
CA MET A 54 30.23 -5.21 -15.52
C MET A 54 28.98 -5.13 -14.67
N TYR A 55 28.56 -3.91 -14.34
CA TYR A 55 27.31 -3.62 -13.64
C TYR A 55 26.29 -3.00 -14.63
N PRO A 56 25.63 -3.81 -15.45
CA PRO A 56 24.86 -3.34 -16.61
C PRO A 56 23.71 -2.40 -16.24
N PHE A 57 23.14 -2.55 -15.05
CA PHE A 57 22.01 -1.71 -14.59
C PHE A 57 22.45 -0.43 -13.89
N ASN A 58 23.74 -0.28 -13.56
CA ASN A 58 24.21 0.83 -12.73
C ASN A 58 24.07 2.18 -13.44
N ALA A 59 24.42 2.26 -14.73
CA ALA A 59 24.21 3.47 -15.53
C ALA A 59 22.73 3.90 -15.54
N TRP A 60 21.82 2.95 -15.78
CA TRP A 60 20.38 3.21 -15.79
C TRP A 60 19.86 3.66 -14.41
N LEU A 61 20.33 3.05 -13.32
CA LEU A 61 19.96 3.42 -11.95
C LEU A 61 20.41 4.84 -11.60
N ILE A 62 21.62 5.22 -12.02
CA ILE A 62 22.16 6.57 -11.79
C ILE A 62 21.35 7.61 -12.57
N ASP A 63 21.10 7.36 -13.86
CA ASP A 63 20.34 8.26 -14.73
C ASP A 63 18.91 8.49 -14.23
N ASN A 64 18.32 7.51 -13.54
CA ASN A 64 16.95 7.54 -13.05
C ASN A 64 16.85 7.68 -11.52
N TYR A 65 17.94 7.98 -10.82
CA TYR A 65 18.00 7.94 -9.35
C TYR A 65 16.88 8.75 -8.68
N ASN A 66 16.61 9.96 -9.16
CA ASN A 66 15.56 10.82 -8.61
C ASN A 66 14.17 10.17 -8.73
N LEU A 67 13.86 9.58 -9.88
CA LEU A 67 12.58 8.90 -10.11
C LEU A 67 12.46 7.64 -9.23
N LEU A 68 13.54 6.86 -9.13
CA LEU A 68 13.59 5.66 -8.31
C LEU A 68 13.44 5.96 -6.81
N ARG A 69 14.01 7.08 -6.36
CA ARG A 69 13.88 7.60 -4.99
C ARG A 69 12.44 7.98 -4.69
N TRP A 70 11.74 8.65 -5.61
CA TRP A 70 10.31 8.95 -5.44
C TRP A 70 9.47 7.66 -5.37
N GLY A 71 9.87 6.61 -6.09
CA GLY A 71 9.26 5.27 -6.04
C GLY A 71 9.04 4.73 -4.62
N LEU A 72 9.98 4.97 -3.69
CA LEU A 72 9.86 4.53 -2.29
C LEU A 72 8.67 5.15 -1.54
N ILE A 73 8.23 6.35 -1.95
CA ILE A 73 7.13 7.08 -1.34
C ILE A 73 5.85 6.87 -2.16
N THR A 74 5.95 6.93 -3.49
CA THR A 74 4.78 6.85 -4.37
C THR A 74 4.17 5.45 -4.36
N ILE A 75 4.97 4.38 -4.32
CA ILE A 75 4.47 3.00 -4.29
C ILE A 75 3.56 2.74 -3.08
N PRO A 76 3.99 2.94 -1.82
CA PRO A 76 3.12 2.69 -0.68
C PRO A 76 1.90 3.61 -0.67
N LEU A 77 2.05 4.86 -1.12
CA LEU A 77 0.94 5.81 -1.19
C LEU A 77 -0.14 5.34 -2.19
N LEU A 78 0.25 4.89 -3.38
CA LEU A 78 -0.67 4.35 -4.38
C LEU A 78 -1.38 3.09 -3.88
N ILE A 79 -0.66 2.20 -3.18
CA ILE A 79 -1.24 0.98 -2.59
C ILE A 79 -2.28 1.34 -1.52
N LEU A 80 -1.99 2.31 -0.65
CA LEU A 80 -2.92 2.75 0.38
C LEU A 80 -4.16 3.42 -0.22
N LEU A 81 -3.99 4.27 -1.25
CA LEU A 81 -5.11 4.90 -1.94
C LEU A 81 -5.99 3.87 -2.65
N TRP A 82 -5.38 2.90 -3.34
CA TRP A 82 -6.11 1.83 -3.99
C TRP A 82 -6.81 0.92 -2.98
N GLY A 83 -6.10 0.55 -1.91
CA GLY A 83 -6.65 -0.25 -0.81
C GLY A 83 -7.79 0.44 -0.08
N TRP A 84 -7.75 1.76 0.04
CA TRP A 84 -8.87 2.56 0.55
C TRP A 84 -10.10 2.44 -0.35
N GLY A 85 -9.94 2.57 -1.66
CA GLY A 85 -11.02 2.39 -2.63
C GLY A 85 -11.64 1.00 -2.56
N ASP A 86 -10.81 -0.06 -2.65
CA ASP A 86 -11.29 -1.45 -2.61
C ASP A 86 -12.01 -1.79 -1.29
N THR A 87 -11.51 -1.27 -0.16
CA THR A 87 -12.12 -1.45 1.16
C THR A 87 -13.45 -0.71 1.26
N SER A 88 -13.54 0.49 0.68
CA SER A 88 -14.77 1.28 0.61
C SER A 88 -15.84 0.58 -0.22
N ASP A 89 -15.46 0.05 -1.39
CA ASP A 89 -16.37 -0.69 -2.27
C ASP A 89 -16.90 -1.95 -1.58
N LEU A 90 -16.03 -2.69 -0.87
CA LEU A 90 -16.44 -3.84 -0.07
C LEU A 90 -17.42 -3.44 1.05
N TYR A 91 -17.18 -2.32 1.72
CA TYR A 91 -18.09 -1.83 2.75
C TYR A 91 -19.46 -1.51 2.17
N HIS A 92 -19.52 -0.81 1.02
CA HIS A 92 -20.75 -0.51 0.32
C HIS A 92 -21.49 -1.80 -0.11
N GLU A 93 -20.79 -2.77 -0.69
CA GLU A 93 -21.37 -4.05 -1.12
C GLU A 93 -21.96 -4.83 0.07
N LEU A 94 -21.24 -4.90 1.20
CA LEU A 94 -21.71 -5.60 2.40
C LEU A 94 -22.89 -4.88 3.06
N LYS A 95 -22.88 -3.54 3.04
CA LYS A 95 -23.97 -2.72 3.54
C LYS A 95 -25.23 -2.89 2.69
N GLU A 96 -25.11 -2.84 1.37
CA GLU A 96 -26.20 -3.07 0.41
C GLU A 96 -26.78 -4.49 0.59
N LYS A 97 -25.92 -5.50 0.74
CA LYS A 97 -26.39 -6.88 1.01
C LYS A 97 -27.12 -7.06 2.33
N LYS A 98 -26.76 -6.30 3.36
CA LYS A 98 -27.37 -6.41 4.70
C LYS A 98 -28.66 -5.60 4.82
N TYR A 99 -28.72 -4.43 4.19
CA TYR A 99 -29.81 -3.46 4.34
C TYR A 99 -30.71 -3.31 3.10
N GLY A 100 -30.32 -3.85 1.95
CA GLY A 100 -31.13 -3.88 0.72
C GLY A 100 -31.31 -2.53 0.01
N TYR A 101 -30.44 -1.55 0.28
CA TYR A 101 -30.43 -0.23 -0.34
C TYR A 101 -29.14 0.03 -1.09
#